data_AF-A0A645H446-F1
#
_entry.id   AF-A0A645H446-F1
#
_cell.length_a   1.000
_cell.length_b   1.000
_cell.length_c   1.000
_cell.angle_alpha   90.00
_cell.angle_beta   90.00
_cell.angle_gamma   90.00
#
_symmetry.space_group_name_H-M   'P 1'
#
loop_
_entity.id
_entity.type
_entity.pdbx_description
1 polymer ?
#
loop_
_entity_poly.entity_id
_entity_poly.type
_entity_poly.pdbx_seq_one_letter_code
_entity_poly.pdbx_strand_id
1 'polypeptide(L)' 'MTSNIYGNGHTCLFADMIEAIEQNRRPYVDAYAGRNALEMVLAIYKSQKTHKPVILPLKDFGSTDMKGWFD' A
#
# COMPACT_ATOMS: atom_id res chain seq x y z
N MET A 1 1.38 -25.98 -12.26
CA MET A 1 1.09 -24.91 -13.24
C MET A 1 1.51 -23.59 -12.62
N THR A 2 2.53 -22.94 -13.16
CA THR A 2 3.00 -21.65 -12.64
C THR A 2 2.17 -20.54 -13.25
N SER A 3 1.23 -20.01 -12.47
CA SER A 3 0.57 -18.75 -12.81
C SER A 3 1.63 -17.63 -12.74
N ASN A 4 1.69 -16.83 -13.79
CA ASN A 4 2.21 -15.46 -13.94
C ASN A 4 2.41 -14.65 -12.61
N ILE A 5 3.19 -13.56 -12.62
CA ILE A 5 3.43 -12.61 -11.48
C ILE A 5 2.16 -12.14 -10.73
N TYR A 6 0.98 -12.42 -11.27
CA TYR A 6 -0.34 -12.24 -10.66
C TYR A 6 -0.85 -13.43 -9.80
N GLY A 7 -0.07 -14.49 -9.53
CA GLY A 7 -0.62 -15.72 -8.91
C GLY A 7 0.17 -16.40 -7.79
N ASN A 8 -0.61 -17.04 -6.89
CA ASN A 8 -0.34 -17.69 -5.60
C ASN A 8 -0.02 -16.79 -4.39
N GLY A 9 0.57 -15.61 -4.56
CA GLY A 9 0.90 -14.74 -3.42
C GLY A 9 -0.33 -14.26 -2.65
N HIS A 10 -1.38 -13.82 -3.35
CA HIS A 10 -2.59 -13.29 -2.70
C HIS A 10 -3.35 -14.36 -1.90
N THR A 11 -3.49 -15.58 -2.43
CA THR A 11 -4.17 -16.68 -1.71
C THR A 11 -3.48 -17.00 -0.39
N CYS A 12 -2.15 -17.07 -0.38
CA CYS A 12 -1.38 -17.29 0.85
C CYS A 12 -1.55 -16.14 1.85
N LEU A 13 -1.62 -14.88 1.39
CA LEU A 13 -1.87 -13.73 2.27
C LEU A 13 -3.29 -13.73 2.85
N PHE A 14 -4.30 -14.16 2.09
CA PHE A 14 -5.65 -14.34 2.62
C PHE A 14 -5.70 -15.46 3.66
N ALA A 15 -5.05 -16.60 3.40
CA ALA A 15 -4.96 -17.70 4.36
C ALA A 15 -4.27 -17.27 5.66
N ASP A 16 -3.16 -16.53 5.56
CA ASP A 16 -2.47 -15.98 6.73
C ASP A 16 -3.36 -15.03 7.54
N MET A 17 -4.14 -14.16 6.88
CA MET A 17 -5.05 -13.26 7.60
C MET A 17 -6.15 -14.02 8.35
N ILE A 18 -6.72 -15.06 7.74
CA ILE A 18 -7.71 -15.93 8.40
C ILE A 18 -7.09 -16.61 9.62
N GLU A 19 -5.93 -17.25 9.44
CA GLU A 19 -5.22 -17.93 10.53
C GLU A 19 -4.82 -16.95 11.65
N ALA A 20 -4.43 -15.72 11.29
CA ALA A 20 -4.05 -14.69 12.25
C ALA A 20 -5.22 -14.33 13.19
N ILE A 21 -6.43 -14.27 12.65
CA ILE A 21 -7.67 -14.05 13.43
C ILE A 21 -7.93 -15.25 14.35
N GLU A 22 -7.88 -16.47 13.81
CA GLU A 22 -8.15 -17.70 14.56
C GLU A 22 -7.17 -17.92 15.72
N GLN A 23 -5.89 -17.59 15.50
CA GLN A 23 -4.82 -17.77 16.47
C GLN A 23 -4.54 -16.54 17.33
N ASN A 24 -5.30 -15.46 17.16
CA ASN A 24 -5.07 -14.17 17.83
C ASN A 24 -3.61 -13.69 17.73
N ARG A 25 -3.02 -13.80 16.53
CA ARG A 25 -1.67 -13.31 16.22
C ARG A 25 -1.74 -12.14 15.24
N ARG A 26 -0.61 -11.45 15.09
CA ARG A 26 -0.48 -10.41 14.05
C ARG A 26 -0.43 -11.09 12.67
N PRO A 27 -1.18 -10.59 11.67
CA PRO A 27 -1.04 -11.09 10.30
C PRO A 27 0.33 -10.70 9.74
N TYR A 28 0.78 -11.43 8.73
CA TYR A 28 2.03 -11.22 8.01
C TYR A 28 2.09 -9.81 7.39
N VAL A 29 0.96 -9.28 6.92
CA VAL A 29 0.81 -7.88 6.52
C VAL A 29 -0.30 -7.24 7.35
N ASP A 30 0.08 -6.34 8.26
CA ASP A 30 -0.86 -5.60 9.09
C ASP A 30 -1.22 -4.21 8.51
N ALA A 31 -2.12 -3.51 9.20
CA ALA A 31 -2.59 -2.19 8.81
C ALA A 31 -1.49 -1.11 8.78
N TYR A 32 -0.46 -1.19 9.64
CA TYR A 32 0.66 -0.25 9.60
C TYR A 32 1.53 -0.47 8.36
N ALA A 33 1.79 -1.73 8.01
CA ALA A 33 2.51 -2.06 6.79
C ALA A 33 1.74 -1.55 5.55
N GLY A 34 0.42 -1.79 5.50
CA GLY A 34 -0.45 -1.26 4.43
C GLY A 34 -0.46 0.27 4.36
N ARG A 35 -0.56 0.95 5.51
CA ARG A 35 -0.51 2.42 5.58
C ARG A 35 0.82 2.97 5.08
N ASN A 36 1.94 2.38 5.48
CA ASN A 36 3.27 2.83 5.07
C ASN A 36 3.48 2.66 3.56
N ALA A 37 2.99 1.56 2.98
CA ALA A 37 3.03 1.36 1.53
C ALA A 37 2.20 2.43 0.79
N LEU A 38 0.98 2.73 1.26
CA LEU A 38 0.15 3.78 0.67
C LEU A 38 0.78 5.18 0.82
N GLU A 39 1.37 5.48 1.97
CA GLU A 39 2.08 6.73 2.23
C GLU A 39 3.22 6.96 1.22
N MET A 40 4.00 5.91 0.91
CA MET A 40 5.06 6.00 -0.09
C MET A 40 4.52 6.34 -1.48
N VAL A 41 3.43 5.70 -1.92
CA VAL A 41 2.81 5.99 -3.23
C VAL A 41 2.30 7.43 -3.29
N LEU A 42 1.64 7.89 -2.25
CA LEU A 42 1.15 9.27 -2.16
C LEU A 42 2.30 10.29 -2.12
N ALA A 43 3.42 9.97 -1.45
CA ALA A 43 4.61 10.81 -1.45
C ALA A 43 5.23 10.93 -2.86
N ILE A 44 5.26 9.84 -3.63
CA ILE A 44 5.70 9.86 -5.05
C ILE A 44 4.79 10.76 -5.88
N TYR A 45 3.47 10.66 -5.73
CA TYR A 45 2.51 11.53 -6.43
C TYR A 45 2.69 13.00 -6.05
N LYS A 46 2.89 13.31 -4.77
CA LYS A 46 3.19 14.68 -4.30
C LYS A 46 4.49 15.20 -4.89
N SER A 47 5.54 14.37 -4.92
CA SER A 47 6.83 14.72 -5.50
C SER A 47 6.70 15.01 -7.00
N GLN A 48 5.95 14.18 -7.74
CA GLN A 48 5.68 14.38 -9.15
C GLN A 48 4.94 15.70 -9.39
N LYS A 49 3.84 15.95 -8.66
CA LYS A 49 3.00 17.14 -8.83
C LYS A 49 3.73 18.45 -8.51
N THR A 50 4.64 18.42 -7.52
CA THR A 50 5.30 19.63 -7.00
C THR A 50 6.73 19.84 -7.51
N HIS A 51 7.31 18.83 -8.18
CA HIS A 51 8.73 18.79 -8.57
C HIS A 51 9.69 19.05 -7.41
N LYS A 52 9.32 18.63 -6.19
CA LYS A 52 10.12 18.82 -4.96
C LYS A 52 10.29 17.50 -4.20
N PRO A 53 11.41 17.32 -3.47
CA PRO A 53 11.55 16.23 -2.52
C PRO A 53 10.42 16.26 -1.47
N VAL A 54 9.99 15.07 -1.03
CA VAL A 54 8.96 14.90 0.01
C VAL A 54 9.60 14.29 1.25
N ILE A 55 9.32 14.86 2.41
CA ILE A 55 9.77 14.36 3.72
C ILE A 55 8.64 13.56 4.36
N LEU A 56 8.99 12.39 4.91
CA LEU A 56 8.07 11.52 5.64
C LEU A 56 8.15 11.78 7.16
N PRO A 57 7.07 11.54 7.93
CA PRO A 57 5.76 11.05 7.48
C PRO A 57 5.02 12.08 6.64
N LEU A 58 4.22 11.60 5.68
CA LEU A 58 3.49 12.44 4.74
C LEU A 58 2.41 13.23 5.49
N LYS A 59 2.38 14.54 5.26
CA LYS A 59 1.36 15.44 5.80
C LYS A 59 0.54 16.04 4.67
N ASP A 60 -0.77 16.10 4.89
CA ASP A 60 -1.75 16.85 4.10
C ASP A 60 -1.61 16.61 2.59
N PHE A 61 -1.79 15.35 2.17
CA PHE A 61 -1.83 14.97 0.76
C PHE A 61 -2.60 13.66 0.57
N GLY A 62 -3.59 13.65 -0.33
CA GLY A 62 -4.40 12.50 -0.68
C GLY A 62 -4.47 12.26 -2.18
N SER A 63 -5.00 11.11 -2.59
CA SER A 63 -5.18 10.79 -4.02
C SER A 63 -6.12 11.78 -4.72
N THR A 64 -7.06 12.40 -4.00
CA THR A 64 -7.95 13.43 -4.53
C THR A 64 -7.23 14.70 -4.99
N ASP A 65 -6.05 14.97 -4.44
CA ASP A 65 -5.20 16.07 -4.91
C ASP A 65 -4.65 15.82 -6.32
N MET A 66 -4.71 14.59 -6.83
CA MET A 66 -4.28 14.22 -8.19
C MET A 66 -5.43 14.22 -9.21
N LYS A 67 -6.64 14.66 -8.82
CA LYS A 67 -7.78 14.72 -9.75
C LYS A 67 -7.45 15.60 -10.97
N GLY A 68 -7.69 15.08 -12.18
CA GLY A 68 -7.40 15.77 -13.45
C GLY A 68 -5.94 15.73 -13.90
N TRP A 69 -5.06 15.04 -13.17
CA TRP A 69 -3.62 15.01 -13.48
C TRP A 69 -3.24 13.95 -14.53
N PHE A 70 -4.07 12.90 -14.69
CA PHE A 70 -3.79 11.75 -15.55
C PHE A 70 -4.74 11.65 -16.76
N ASP A 71 -5.54 12.68 -16.99
CA ASP A 71 -6.46 12.78 -18.14
C ASP A 71 -5.74 13.24 -19.41
#